data_AF-A0A939BHM5-F1
#
_entry.id   AF-A0A939BHM5-F1
#
_cell.length_a   1.000
_cell.length_b   1.000
_cell.length_c   1.000
_cell.angle_alpha   90.00
_cell.angle_beta   90.00
_cell.angle_gamma   90.00
#
_symmetry.space_group_name_H-M   'P 1'
#
loop_
_entity.id
_entity.type
_entity.pdbx_description
1 polymer ?
#
loop_
_entity_poly.entity_id
_entity_poly.type
_entity_poly.pdbx_seq_one_letter_code
_entity_poly.pdbx_strand_id
1 'polypeptide(L)' 'MEYPKKVMNKKELLDMGFTRSYLDRAISVPGQTFAWRMNPANKSSPVMFDTQKFDQWRLREIAVAERARNQRQVVM' A
#
# COMPACT_ATOMS: atom_id res chain seq x y z
N MET A 1 -1.60 -5.81 -11.21
CA MET A 1 -2.88 -5.06 -11.31
C MET A 1 -2.65 -3.91 -12.25
N GLU A 2 -3.63 -3.58 -13.09
CA GLU A 2 -3.56 -2.39 -13.93
C GLU A 2 -4.17 -1.21 -13.17
N TYR A 3 -3.34 -0.20 -12.88
CA TYR A 3 -3.81 1.04 -12.28
C TYR A 3 -4.06 2.05 -13.40
N PRO A 4 -5.22 2.74 -13.42
CA PRO A 4 -5.54 3.68 -14.49
C PRO A 4 -4.67 4.95 -14.44
N LYS A 5 -4.00 5.22 -13.32
CA LYS A 5 -3.11 6.38 -13.14
C LYS A 5 -1.82 5.99 -12.43
N LYS A 6 -0.75 6.75 -12.71
CA LYS A 6 0.55 6.63 -12.02
C LYS A 6 0.50 7.09 -10.56
N VAL A 7 -0.34 8.08 -10.28
CA VAL A 7 -0.60 8.58 -8.92
C VAL A 7 -2.10 8.60 -8.71
N MET A 8 -2.54 7.98 -7.61
CA MET A 8 -3.95 7.91 -7.24
C MET A 8 -4.13 8.38 -5.81
N ASN A 9 -5.30 8.94 -5.51
CA ASN A 9 -5.65 9.30 -4.15
C ASN A 9 -6.22 8.08 -3.39
N LYS A 10 -6.28 8.19 -2.06
CA LYS A 10 -6.86 7.14 -1.21
C LYS A 10 -8.29 6.73 -1.62
N LYS A 11 -9.12 7.66 -2.07
CA LYS A 11 -10.52 7.39 -2.46
C LYS A 11 -10.62 6.59 -3.75
N GLU A 12 -9.76 6.87 -4.72
CA GLU A 12 -9.68 6.11 -5.97
C GLU A 12 -9.22 4.67 -5.71
N LEU A 13 -8.24 4.47 -4.82
CA LEU A 13 -7.83 3.12 -4.42
C LEU A 13 -8.95 2.38 -3.67
N LEU A 14 -9.74 3.07 -2.84
CA LEU A 14 -10.91 2.48 -2.20
C LEU A 14 -11.94 2.01 -3.23
N ASP A 15 -12.19 2.82 -4.25
CA ASP A 15 -13.14 2.52 -5.34
C ASP A 15 -12.68 1.33 -6.20
N MET A 16 -11.37 1.16 -6.36
CA MET A 16 -10.77 -0.03 -7.00
C MET A 16 -10.91 -1.32 -6.18
N GLY A 17 -11.42 -1.25 -4.95
CA GLY A 17 -11.64 -2.41 -4.09
C GLY A 17 -10.56 -2.64 -3.03
N PHE A 18 -9.62 -1.71 -2.85
CA PHE A 18 -8.75 -1.76 -1.66
C PHE A 18 -9.55 -1.39 -0.42
N THR A 19 -9.24 -2.01 0.72
CA THR A 19 -9.89 -1.66 1.98
C THR A 19 -9.20 -0.46 2.63
N ARG A 20 -9.98 0.30 3.40
CA ARG A 20 -9.46 1.49 4.10
C ARG A 20 -8.37 1.13 5.11
N SER A 21 -8.59 0.07 5.87
CA SER A 21 -7.64 -0.47 6.83
C SER A 21 -6.32 -0.88 6.17
N TYR A 22 -6.37 -1.46 4.96
CA TYR A 22 -5.17 -1.85 4.23
C TYR A 22 -4.35 -0.63 3.80
N LEU A 23 -5.01 0.39 3.24
CA LEU A 23 -4.35 1.64 2.86
C LEU A 23 -3.80 2.40 4.09
N ASP A 24 -4.52 2.40 5.21
CA ASP A 24 -4.04 3.02 6.45
C ASP A 24 -2.82 2.31 7.03
N ARG A 25 -2.79 0.97 7.00
CA ARG A 25 -1.59 0.19 7.33
C ARG A 25 -0.43 0.58 6.43
N ALA A 26 -0.65 0.62 5.12
CA ALA A 26 0.39 0.94 4.14
C ALA A 26 1.00 2.34 4.37
N ILE A 27 0.17 3.35 4.69
CA ILE A 27 0.63 4.71 5.04
C ILE A 27 1.45 4.70 6.34
N SER A 28 1.09 3.85 7.29
CA SER A 28 1.72 3.78 8.61
C SER A 28 3.05 3.02 8.61
N VAL A 29 3.44 2.40 7.48
CA VAL A 29 4.71 1.68 7.37
C VAL A 29 5.86 2.67 7.53
N PRO A 30 6.78 2.45 8.50
CA PRO A 30 7.92 3.33 8.69
C PRO A 30 8.85 3.28 7.47
N GLY A 31 9.27 4.44 6.99
CA GLY A 31 10.19 4.54 5.85
C GLY A 31 9.55 4.27 4.48
N GLN A 32 8.23 4.16 4.40
CA GLN A 32 7.55 4.04 3.10
C GLN A 32 7.73 5.32 2.26
N THR A 33 7.91 5.15 0.94
CA THR A 33 8.16 6.26 -0.01
C THR A 33 7.10 6.37 -1.11
N PHE A 34 6.00 5.62 -0.99
CA PHE A 34 4.97 5.52 -2.02
C PHE A 34 3.70 6.32 -1.70
N ALA A 35 3.48 6.66 -0.44
CA ALA A 35 2.34 7.45 0.02
C ALA A 35 2.82 8.77 0.63
N TRP A 36 2.22 9.89 0.22
CA TRP A 36 2.52 11.20 0.79
C TRP A 36 1.26 12.06 0.86
N ARG A 37 1.25 13.02 1.78
CA ARG A 37 0.20 14.05 1.81
C ARG A 37 0.46 15.03 0.68
N MET A 38 -0.58 15.38 -0.09
CA MET A 38 -0.47 16.38 -1.16
C MET A 38 0.02 17.74 -0.62
N ASN A 39 -0.46 18.15 0.55
CA ASN A 39 0.05 19.32 1.25
C ASN A 39 0.46 18.92 2.68
N PRO A 40 1.75 18.92 3.01
CA PRO A 40 2.23 18.61 4.36
C PRO A 40 1.77 19.59 5.43
N ALA A 41 1.51 20.86 5.06
CA ALA A 41 1.08 21.90 6.00
C ALA A 41 -0.38 21.73 6.43
N ASN A 42 -1.19 21.05 5.63
CA ASN A 42 -2.59 20.82 5.92
C ASN A 42 -2.86 19.35 6.30
N LYS A 43 -3.24 19.13 7.56
CA LYS A 43 -3.52 17.80 8.11
C LYS A 43 -4.72 17.10 7.45
N SER A 44 -5.66 17.85 6.86
CA SER A 44 -6.84 17.29 6.16
C SER A 44 -6.58 17.00 4.68
N SER A 45 -5.38 17.30 4.17
CA SER A 45 -5.10 17.10 2.76
C SER A 45 -5.13 15.62 2.36
N PRO A 46 -5.63 15.32 1.15
CA PRO A 46 -5.69 13.95 0.65
C PRO A 46 -4.30 13.30 0.59
N VAL A 47 -4.24 12.01 0.91
CA VAL A 47 -3.06 11.19 0.72
C VAL A 47 -3.03 10.68 -0.71
N MET A 48 -1.92 10.93 -1.38
CA MET A 48 -1.59 10.45 -2.72
C MET A 48 -0.71 9.21 -2.61
N PHE A 49 -0.88 8.30 -3.56
CA PHE A 49 -0.16 7.04 -3.67
C PHE A 49 0.44 6.92 -5.07
N ASP A 50 1.73 6.66 -5.14
CA ASP A 50 2.42 6.16 -6.34
C ASP A 50 2.04 4.70 -6.54
N THR A 51 1.25 4.43 -7.58
CA THR A 51 0.69 3.11 -7.84
C THR A 51 1.76 2.08 -8.21
N GLN A 52 2.84 2.51 -8.87
CA GLN A 52 3.93 1.61 -9.23
C GLN A 52 4.70 1.15 -7.99
N LYS A 53 5.09 2.10 -7.12
CA LYS A 53 5.81 1.77 -5.89
C LYS A 53 4.91 1.02 -4.90
N PHE A 54 3.63 1.37 -4.83
CA PHE A 54 2.65 0.67 -4.01
C PHE A 54 2.48 -0.79 -4.43
N ASP A 55 2.41 -1.07 -5.73
CA ASP A 55 2.30 -2.45 -6.23
C ASP A 55 3.56 -3.26 -5.91
N GLN A 56 4.75 -2.68 -6.11
CA GLN A 56 6.01 -3.33 -5.74
C GLN A 56 6.07 -3.65 -4.24
N TRP A 57 5.64 -2.71 -3.40
CA TRP A 57 5.56 -2.94 -1.95
C TRP A 57 4.56 -4.05 -1.60
N ARG A 58 3.38 -4.06 -2.23
CA ARG A 58 2.37 -5.12 -2.01
C ARG A 58 2.92 -6.50 -2.42
N LEU A 59 3.57 -6.61 -3.57
CA LEU A 59 4.16 -7.87 -4.02
C LEU A 59 5.22 -8.38 -3.05
N ARG A 60 6.03 -7.48 -2.47
CA ARG A 60 6.99 -7.84 -1.42
C ARG A 60 6.29 -8.34 -0.15
N GLU A 61 5.21 -7.68 0.30
CA GLU A 61 4.44 -8.16 1.47
C GLU A 61 3.87 -9.56 1.25
N ILE A 62 3.31 -9.83 0.06
CA ILE A 62 2.78 -11.15 -0.30
C ILE A 62 3.90 -12.20 -0.26
N ALA A 63 5.03 -11.93 -0.91
CA ALA A 63 6.16 -12.85 -0.94
C ALA A 63 6.71 -13.16 0.47
N VAL A 64 6.78 -12.15 1.35
CA VAL A 64 7.20 -12.34 2.75
C VAL A 64 6.17 -13.20 3.51
N ALA A 65 4.87 -12.95 3.33
CA ALA A 65 3.81 -13.72 3.96
C ALA A 65 3.81 -15.19 3.48
N GLU A 66 3.99 -15.42 2.18
CA GLU A 66 4.11 -16.75 1.59
C GLU A 66 5.33 -17.50 2.15
N ARG A 67 6.49 -16.82 2.22
CA ARG A 67 7.70 -17.40 2.81
C ARG A 67 7.49 -17.79 4.28
N ALA A 68 6.88 -16.92 5.08
CA ALA A 68 6.58 -17.19 6.48
C ALA A 68 5.58 -18.37 6.64
N ARG A 69 4.61 -18.48 5.73
CA ARG A 69 3.65 -19.61 5.71
C ARG A 69 4.35 -20.93 5.37
N ASN A 70 5.21 -20.95 4.36
CA ASN A 70 5.93 -22.16 3.97
C ASN A 70 6.87 -22.65 5.08
N GLN A 71 7.56 -21.73 5.76
CA GLN A 71 8.41 -22.08 6.91
C GLN A 71 7.64 -22.71 8.08
N ARG A 72 6.39 -22.26 8.33
CA ARG A 72 5.53 -22.88 9.35
C ARG A 72 5.11 -24.30 8.98
N GLN A 73 4.91 -24.58 7.69
CA GLN A 73 4.48 -25.89 7.22
C GLN A 73 5.60 -26.95 7.28
N VAL A 74 6.87 -26.54 7.15
CA VAL A 74 8.02 -27.46 7.23
C VAL A 74 8.42 -27.78 8.69
N VAL A 75 7.99 -26.98 9.66
CA VAL A 75 8.31 -27.15 11.10
C VAL A 75 7.18 -27.88 11.86
N MET A 76 6.17 -28.42 11.15
CA MET A 76 5.16 -29.34 11.66
C MET A 76 5.40 -30.74 11.10
#